data_AF-A0A7R8WVH1-F1
#
_entry.id   AF-A0A7R8WVH1-F1
#
_cell.length_a   1.000
_cell.length_b   1.000
_cell.length_c   1.000
_cell.angle_alpha   90.00
_cell.angle_beta   90.00
_cell.angle_gamma   90.00
#
_symmetry.space_group_name_H-M   'P 1'
#
loop_
_entity.id
_entity.type
_entity.pdbx_description
1 polymer ?
#
loop_
_entity_poly.entity_id
_entity_poly.type
_entity_poly.pdbx_seq_one_letter_code
_entity_poly.pdbx_strand_id
1 'polypeptide(L)'
;MHEACGIFGIYSTKEIDTFSIAQFGMFALQHRGQEACGVSVLKGGQIRTAKKEGLVLDMFKSISDTGDFMGNAAIGHTRYSTSGDSGTKNFQPFYATNAYGKVHMSFVHNGNLVDFKNVRQELIDEDFPFLGDSDSEVLLRLVQKYFDRGLVEAVKEAVKHVKGSFSVLILTKDGMVAFRDAQGVRPLCIGKLDNETYVCCSEDAALNAIGAKFVRNVEPDTTLENIDVYKIRTESGKRLYEQSPVEADVVIGVPDSGIPSAVGYSQISGIPYEPILVKNRYMSRSFIIPTQAMRERVVNLKLNPIANQ
;
A
#
# COMPACT_ATOMS: atom_id res chain seq x y z
N MET A 1 4.42 0.73 13.92
CA MET A 1 4.99 0.27 12.64
C MET A 1 3.81 -0.22 11.81
N HIS A 2 3.41 0.46 10.73
CA HIS A 2 2.25 0.01 9.94
C HIS A 2 2.72 -0.96 8.87
N GLU A 3 2.82 -2.23 9.25
CA GLU A 3 3.01 -3.36 8.33
C GLU A 3 1.72 -3.51 7.50
N ALA A 4 1.68 -2.86 6.34
CA ALA A 4 0.53 -2.85 5.45
C ALA A 4 0.98 -2.49 4.06
N CYS A 5 0.43 -3.15 3.04
CA CYS A 5 0.69 -2.84 1.63
C CYS A 5 0.37 -1.37 1.29
N GLY A 6 0.93 -0.88 0.18
CA GLY A 6 0.55 0.40 -0.42
C GLY A 6 -0.30 0.18 -1.65
N ILE A 7 -1.36 0.97 -1.83
CA ILE A 7 -2.11 1.05 -3.09
C ILE A 7 -2.08 2.47 -3.62
N PHE A 8 -2.00 2.57 -4.94
CA PHE A 8 -2.01 3.82 -5.71
C PHE A 8 -2.95 3.65 -6.90
N GLY A 9 -3.69 4.69 -7.25
CA GLY A 9 -4.48 4.72 -8.47
C GLY A 9 -4.66 6.12 -8.99
N ILE A 10 -4.78 6.23 -10.30
CA ILE A 10 -5.02 7.46 -11.03
C ILE A 10 -6.06 7.20 -12.10
N TYR A 11 -6.97 8.15 -12.28
CA TYR A 11 -7.98 8.14 -13.33
C TYR A 11 -8.08 9.52 -13.95
N SER A 12 -8.16 9.56 -15.27
CA SER A 12 -8.32 10.76 -16.08
C SER A 12 -9.35 10.52 -17.19
N THR A 13 -10.08 11.56 -17.56
CA THR A 13 -10.98 11.56 -18.73
C THR A 13 -10.22 11.61 -20.06
N LYS A 14 -8.93 11.99 -20.03
CA LYS A 14 -8.00 12.03 -21.16
C LYS A 14 -6.84 11.06 -20.96
N GLU A 15 -6.18 10.67 -22.05
CA GLU A 15 -4.92 9.94 -21.95
C GLU A 15 -3.83 10.84 -21.35
N ILE A 16 -3.07 10.28 -20.42
CA ILE A 16 -1.99 10.93 -19.68
C ILE A 16 -0.81 9.96 -19.54
N ASP A 17 0.31 10.46 -19.04
CA ASP A 17 1.46 9.61 -18.70
C ASP A 17 1.21 8.84 -17.40
N THR A 18 0.31 7.85 -17.46
CA THR A 18 0.02 6.96 -16.34
C THR A 18 1.24 6.16 -15.91
N PHE A 19 2.19 5.89 -16.81
CA PHE A 19 3.40 5.14 -16.52
C PHE A 19 4.27 5.90 -15.51
N SER A 20 4.69 7.13 -15.83
CA SER A 20 5.53 7.91 -14.94
C SER A 20 4.79 8.32 -13.67
N ILE A 21 3.52 8.69 -13.77
CA ILE A 21 2.73 9.08 -12.58
C ILE A 21 2.57 7.90 -11.61
N ALA A 22 2.22 6.71 -12.11
CA ALA A 22 2.13 5.52 -11.26
C ALA A 22 3.51 5.14 -10.68
N GLN A 23 4.59 5.27 -11.46
CA GLN A 23 5.94 5.00 -10.97
C GLN A 23 6.30 5.89 -9.78
N PHE A 24 6.13 7.20 -9.88
CA PHE A 24 6.43 8.14 -8.80
C PHE A 24 5.50 7.96 -7.60
N GLY A 25 4.20 7.82 -7.84
CA GLY A 25 3.20 7.61 -6.78
C GLY A 25 3.43 6.32 -6.00
N MET A 26 3.72 5.21 -6.69
CA MET A 26 4.06 3.93 -6.04
C MET A 26 5.42 3.99 -5.34
N PHE A 27 6.42 4.66 -5.91
CA PHE A 27 7.74 4.79 -5.28
C PHE A 27 7.65 5.53 -3.94
N ALA A 28 6.80 6.56 -3.85
CA ALA A 28 6.51 7.24 -2.59
C ALA A 28 5.83 6.34 -1.53
N LEU A 29 5.26 5.20 -1.93
CA LEU A 29 4.68 4.18 -1.06
C LEU A 29 5.58 2.94 -0.91
N GLN A 30 6.84 2.99 -1.35
CA GLN A 30 7.76 1.84 -1.27
C GLN A 30 8.04 1.41 0.17
N HIS A 31 7.95 2.33 1.15
CA HIS A 31 8.11 1.99 2.57
C HIS A 31 7.02 1.04 3.08
N ARG A 32 5.86 1.01 2.42
CA ARG A 32 4.75 0.11 2.76
C ARG A 32 4.98 -1.32 2.32
N GLY A 33 5.81 -1.57 1.32
CA GLY A 33 6.06 -2.92 0.80
C GLY A 33 7.26 -2.95 -0.14
N GLN A 34 8.16 -3.91 0.05
CA GLN A 34 9.43 -4.01 -0.68
C GLN A 34 9.63 -5.35 -1.39
N GLU A 35 8.65 -6.24 -1.32
CA GLU A 35 8.81 -7.63 -1.76
C GLU A 35 8.27 -7.88 -3.15
N ALA A 36 7.21 -7.18 -3.54
CA ALA A 36 6.69 -7.23 -4.89
C ALA A 36 5.93 -5.96 -5.20
N CYS A 37 5.94 -5.59 -6.48
CA CYS A 37 5.20 -4.47 -7.00
C CYS A 37 4.46 -4.88 -8.27
N GLY A 38 3.37 -4.19 -8.56
CA GLY A 38 2.67 -4.36 -9.82
C GLY A 38 1.78 -3.19 -10.16
N VAL A 39 1.50 -3.04 -11.45
CA VAL A 39 0.65 -1.98 -12.00
C VAL A 39 -0.27 -2.56 -13.08
N SER A 40 -1.51 -2.11 -13.09
CA SER A 40 -2.45 -2.30 -14.19
C SER A 40 -2.79 -0.95 -14.79
N VAL A 41 -2.77 -0.84 -16.11
CA VAL A 41 -3.09 0.37 -16.87
C VAL A 41 -4.27 0.10 -17.80
N LEU A 42 -5.21 1.05 -17.86
CA LEU A 42 -6.27 1.12 -18.85
C LEU A 42 -5.80 2.01 -20.01
N LYS A 43 -5.69 1.41 -21.19
CA LYS A 43 -5.33 2.09 -22.45
C LYS A 43 -6.26 1.62 -23.55
N GLY A 44 -6.94 2.55 -24.23
CA GLY A 44 -7.84 2.21 -25.34
C GLY A 44 -8.91 1.16 -24.99
N GLY A 45 -9.45 1.21 -23.76
CA GLY A 45 -10.45 0.24 -23.28
C GLY A 45 -9.90 -1.15 -22.91
N GLN A 46 -8.58 -1.33 -22.91
CA GLN A 46 -7.92 -2.59 -22.55
C GLN A 46 -7.08 -2.42 -21.29
N ILE A 47 -7.16 -3.40 -20.39
CA ILE A 47 -6.36 -3.44 -19.17
C ILE A 47 -5.14 -4.31 -19.41
N ARG A 48 -3.96 -3.74 -19.15
CA ARG A 48 -2.67 -4.45 -19.18
C ARG A 48 -2.05 -4.44 -17.80
N THR A 49 -1.41 -5.54 -17.41
CA THR A 49 -0.85 -5.70 -16.06
C THR A 49 0.60 -6.15 -16.14
N ALA A 50 1.46 -5.50 -15.36
CA ALA A 50 2.84 -5.92 -15.11
C ALA A 50 3.03 -6.10 -13.59
N LYS A 51 3.72 -7.18 -13.21
CA LYS A 51 4.04 -7.47 -11.81
C LYS A 51 5.42 -8.09 -11.73
N LYS A 52 6.15 -7.78 -10.66
CA LYS A 52 7.48 -8.34 -10.42
C LYS A 52 7.79 -8.37 -8.94
N GLU A 53 8.62 -9.32 -8.55
CA GLU A 53 9.25 -9.32 -7.23
C GLU A 53 10.21 -8.13 -7.11
N GLY A 54 10.34 -7.60 -5.90
CA GLY A 54 11.24 -6.52 -5.54
C GLY A 54 10.61 -5.13 -5.58
N LEU A 55 11.46 -4.14 -5.86
CA LEU A 55 11.16 -2.72 -5.73
C LEU A 55 10.39 -2.16 -6.93
N VAL A 56 9.69 -1.05 -6.72
CA VAL A 56 8.88 -0.36 -7.74
C VAL A 56 9.72 -0.05 -8.97
N LEU A 57 10.89 0.55 -8.80
CA LEU A 57 11.74 0.94 -9.93
C LEU A 57 12.19 -0.27 -10.77
N ASP A 58 12.45 -1.42 -10.15
CA ASP A 58 12.89 -2.63 -10.86
C ASP A 58 11.75 -3.32 -11.62
N MET A 59 10.51 -3.15 -11.13
CA MET A 59 9.29 -3.56 -11.84
C MET A 59 9.06 -2.66 -13.06
N PHE A 60 9.08 -1.33 -12.90
CA PHE A 60 8.89 -0.41 -14.02
C PHE A 60 10.00 -0.51 -15.08
N LYS A 61 11.26 -0.71 -14.69
CA LYS A 61 12.37 -0.98 -15.63
C LYS A 61 12.19 -2.27 -16.44
N SER A 62 11.39 -3.22 -15.96
CA SER A 62 11.15 -4.47 -16.68
C SER A 62 10.10 -4.35 -17.78
N ILE A 63 9.38 -3.22 -17.84
CA ILE A 63 8.42 -2.92 -18.89
C ILE A 63 9.20 -2.41 -20.10
N SER A 64 9.27 -3.23 -21.15
CA SER A 64 10.03 -2.91 -22.37
C SER A 64 9.35 -1.86 -23.25
N ASP A 65 8.01 -1.88 -23.31
CA ASP A 65 7.20 -0.91 -24.04
C ASP A 65 6.44 -0.05 -23.04
N THR A 66 6.99 1.12 -22.74
CA THR A 66 6.36 2.07 -21.81
C THR A 66 5.05 2.63 -22.37
N GLY A 67 4.95 2.75 -23.71
CA GLY A 67 3.77 3.26 -24.38
C GLY A 67 2.54 2.41 -24.11
N ASP A 68 2.70 1.10 -23.95
CA ASP A 68 1.62 0.18 -23.58
C ASP A 68 1.06 0.39 -22.16
N PHE A 69 1.78 1.12 -21.32
CA PHE A 69 1.40 1.48 -19.96
C PHE A 69 1.12 3.00 -19.80
N MET A 70 0.97 3.70 -20.93
CA MET A 70 0.43 5.06 -20.99
C MET A 70 -1.02 5.02 -21.47
N GLY A 71 -1.95 5.48 -20.64
CA GLY A 71 -3.37 5.45 -20.93
C GLY A 71 -4.12 6.48 -20.11
N ASN A 72 -5.37 6.22 -19.76
CA ASN A 72 -6.20 7.18 -19.03
C ASN A 72 -6.39 6.81 -17.54
N ALA A 73 -6.07 5.58 -17.14
CA ALA A 73 -6.11 5.19 -15.74
C ALA A 73 -5.09 4.11 -15.39
N ALA A 74 -4.66 4.06 -14.14
CA ALA A 74 -3.80 3.02 -13.62
C ALA A 74 -4.10 2.73 -12.15
N ILE A 75 -3.89 1.48 -11.73
CA ILE A 75 -3.85 1.07 -10.32
C ILE A 75 -2.57 0.29 -10.06
N GLY A 76 -1.99 0.44 -8.88
CA GLY A 76 -0.73 -0.17 -8.51
C GLY A 76 -0.68 -0.55 -7.04
N HIS A 77 0.20 -1.50 -6.75
CA HIS A 77 0.34 -2.09 -5.42
C HIS A 77 1.80 -2.32 -5.05
N THR A 78 2.16 -2.01 -3.80
CA THR A 78 3.43 -2.40 -3.17
C THR A 78 3.16 -3.40 -2.04
N ARG A 79 3.77 -4.59 -2.13
CA ARG A 79 3.47 -5.72 -1.24
C ARG A 79 4.40 -5.81 -0.04
N TYR A 80 3.78 -6.05 1.11
CA TYR A 80 4.42 -6.52 2.34
C TYR A 80 3.91 -7.93 2.63
N SER A 81 4.79 -8.93 2.77
CA SER A 81 4.46 -10.25 3.30
C SER A 81 4.89 -10.32 4.75
N THR A 82 3.96 -10.67 5.61
CA THR A 82 4.28 -11.19 6.93
C THR A 82 4.60 -12.68 6.73
N SER A 83 5.86 -13.05 6.87
CA SER A 83 6.38 -14.43 6.95
C SER A 83 5.48 -15.54 6.38
N GLY A 84 5.79 -16.02 5.16
CA GLY A 84 5.29 -17.32 4.68
C GLY A 84 4.51 -17.32 3.36
N ASP A 85 4.16 -16.15 2.82
CA ASP A 85 3.46 -16.06 1.53
C ASP A 85 4.42 -15.50 0.46
N SER A 86 5.10 -16.41 -0.25
CA SER A 86 6.17 -16.13 -1.23
C SER A 86 5.78 -16.40 -2.68
N GLY A 87 4.51 -16.69 -2.96
CA GLY A 87 4.04 -16.99 -4.31
C GLY A 87 3.95 -15.74 -5.20
N THR A 88 4.54 -15.78 -6.40
CA THR A 88 4.30 -14.78 -7.47
C THR A 88 2.81 -14.64 -7.82
N LYS A 89 2.04 -15.71 -7.59
CA LYS A 89 0.58 -15.77 -7.73
C LYS A 89 -0.15 -14.76 -6.84
N ASN A 90 0.44 -14.38 -5.71
CA ASN A 90 -0.14 -13.42 -4.75
C ASN A 90 0.34 -11.98 -4.99
N PHE A 91 1.07 -11.73 -6.09
CA PHE A 91 1.42 -10.38 -6.48
C PHE A 91 0.18 -9.69 -7.06
N GLN A 92 -0.11 -8.50 -6.55
CA GLN A 92 -1.18 -7.64 -7.03
C GLN A 92 -0.67 -6.68 -8.11
N PRO A 93 -1.52 -6.16 -9.01
CA PRO A 93 -2.99 -6.24 -9.04
C PRO A 93 -3.59 -7.59 -9.46
N PHE A 94 -4.56 -8.15 -8.74
CA PHE A 94 -5.32 -9.29 -9.25
C PHE A 94 -6.23 -8.88 -10.42
N TYR A 95 -6.66 -9.82 -11.26
CA TYR A 95 -7.52 -9.51 -12.39
C TYR A 95 -8.52 -10.62 -12.72
N ALA A 96 -9.60 -10.24 -13.39
CA ALA A 96 -10.62 -11.13 -13.94
C ALA A 96 -10.69 -11.00 -15.46
N THR A 97 -10.85 -12.13 -16.12
CA THR A 97 -10.96 -12.23 -17.58
C THR A 97 -12.38 -12.62 -17.99
N ASN A 98 -12.83 -12.10 -19.12
CA ASN A 98 -14.09 -12.54 -19.73
C ASN A 98 -13.90 -13.85 -20.52
N ALA A 99 -14.97 -14.33 -21.15
CA ALA A 99 -14.96 -15.56 -21.96
C ALA A 99 -13.97 -15.54 -23.14
N TYR A 100 -13.52 -14.35 -23.57
CA TYR A 100 -12.53 -14.18 -24.64
C TYR A 100 -11.09 -14.07 -24.10
N GLY A 101 -10.87 -14.33 -22.80
CA GLY A 101 -9.57 -14.21 -22.16
C GLY A 101 -9.09 -12.77 -21.96
N LYS A 102 -9.92 -11.76 -22.24
CA LYS A 102 -9.56 -10.35 -22.07
C LYS A 102 -9.80 -9.92 -20.63
N VAL A 103 -8.85 -9.22 -20.04
CA VAL A 103 -9.00 -8.62 -18.70
C VAL A 103 -10.06 -7.53 -18.76
N HIS A 104 -11.12 -7.69 -17.97
CA HIS A 104 -12.21 -6.71 -17.88
C HIS A 104 -12.23 -5.96 -16.54
N MET A 105 -11.53 -6.49 -15.54
CA MET A 105 -11.42 -5.92 -14.20
C MET A 105 -10.05 -6.24 -13.61
N SER A 106 -9.42 -5.24 -13.01
CA SER A 106 -8.19 -5.37 -12.20
C SER A 106 -8.42 -4.77 -10.81
N PHE A 107 -7.68 -5.27 -9.82
CA PHE A 107 -8.00 -5.10 -8.41
C PHE A 107 -6.74 -5.03 -7.55
N VAL A 108 -6.63 -4.00 -6.73
CA VAL A 108 -5.62 -3.89 -5.67
C VAL A 108 -6.29 -3.71 -4.31
N HIS A 109 -5.70 -4.32 -3.31
CA HIS A 109 -6.21 -4.44 -1.95
C HIS A 109 -5.07 -4.28 -0.96
N ASN A 110 -5.24 -3.34 -0.04
CA ASN A 110 -4.45 -3.21 1.17
C ASN A 110 -5.36 -3.56 2.34
N GLY A 111 -5.15 -4.71 2.97
CA GLY A 111 -6.02 -5.16 4.03
C GLY A 111 -5.88 -6.63 4.36
N ASN A 112 -6.81 -7.10 5.19
CA ASN A 112 -7.01 -8.51 5.46
C ASN A 112 -8.51 -8.80 5.63
N LEU A 113 -8.98 -9.90 5.01
CA LEU A 113 -10.31 -10.44 5.27
C LEU A 113 -10.28 -11.45 6.43
N VAL A 114 -11.29 -11.38 7.28
CA VAL A 114 -11.54 -12.32 8.37
C VAL A 114 -12.49 -13.41 7.86
N ASP A 115 -12.19 -14.66 8.19
CA ASP A 115 -13.02 -15.84 7.90
C ASP A 115 -13.38 -16.05 6.41
N PHE A 116 -12.50 -15.63 5.48
CA PHE A 116 -12.73 -15.71 4.04
C PHE A 116 -12.76 -17.15 3.46
N LYS A 117 -12.34 -18.16 4.24
CA LYS A 117 -12.20 -19.55 3.75
C LYS A 117 -13.52 -20.16 3.30
N ASN A 118 -14.61 -19.87 4.03
CA ASN A 118 -15.94 -20.38 3.68
C ASN A 118 -16.43 -19.75 2.37
N VAL A 119 -16.31 -18.42 2.27
CA VAL A 119 -16.65 -17.65 1.05
C VAL A 119 -15.81 -18.14 -0.15
N ARG A 120 -14.53 -18.43 0.08
CA ARG A 120 -13.67 -19.00 -0.96
C ARG A 120 -14.17 -20.35 -1.44
N GLN A 121 -14.56 -21.24 -0.52
CA GLN A 121 -15.10 -22.55 -0.88
C GLN A 121 -16.40 -22.42 -1.67
N GLU A 122 -17.32 -21.55 -1.25
CA GLU A 122 -18.57 -21.27 -1.99
C GLU A 122 -18.29 -20.80 -3.42
N LEU A 123 -17.30 -19.92 -3.62
CA LEU A 123 -16.92 -19.46 -4.96
C LEU A 123 -16.26 -20.56 -5.80
N ILE A 124 -15.49 -21.46 -5.17
CA ILE A 124 -14.92 -22.63 -5.85
C ILE A 124 -16.03 -23.58 -6.29
N ASP A 125 -17.03 -23.80 -5.44
CA ASP A 125 -18.19 -24.66 -5.73
C ASP A 125 -19.08 -24.06 -6.83
N GLU A 126 -19.00 -22.75 -7.05
CA GLU A 126 -19.62 -22.01 -8.17
C GLU A 126 -18.69 -21.85 -9.40
N ASP A 127 -17.61 -22.63 -9.47
CA ASP A 127 -16.64 -22.67 -10.59
C ASP A 127 -15.87 -21.36 -10.85
N PHE A 128 -15.73 -20.47 -9.85
CA PHE A 128 -14.87 -19.29 -10.00
C PHE A 128 -13.38 -19.68 -9.97
N PRO A 129 -12.56 -19.22 -10.94
CA PRO A 129 -11.16 -19.58 -11.00
C PRO A 129 -10.33 -18.82 -9.95
N PHE A 130 -9.42 -19.50 -9.26
CA PHE A 130 -8.45 -18.85 -8.37
C PHE A 130 -7.02 -19.08 -8.86
N LEU A 131 -6.21 -18.02 -8.92
CA LEU A 131 -4.80 -18.06 -9.31
C LEU A 131 -3.88 -18.23 -8.10
N GLY A 132 -4.21 -17.58 -6.98
CA GLY A 132 -3.50 -17.61 -5.72
C GLY A 132 -4.40 -18.03 -4.56
N ASP A 133 -3.84 -18.03 -3.36
CA ASP A 133 -4.50 -18.39 -2.10
C ASP A 133 -4.79 -17.17 -1.22
N SER A 134 -4.46 -15.96 -1.70
CA SER A 134 -4.74 -14.70 -1.01
C SER A 134 -6.24 -14.44 -0.83
N ASP A 135 -6.58 -13.95 0.35
CA ASP A 135 -7.86 -13.34 0.71
C ASP A 135 -8.31 -12.24 -0.27
N SER A 136 -7.35 -11.51 -0.83
CA SER A 136 -7.58 -10.43 -1.79
C SER A 136 -8.25 -10.93 -3.06
N GLU A 137 -7.94 -12.15 -3.51
CA GLU A 137 -8.58 -12.74 -4.69
C GLU A 137 -10.04 -13.14 -4.40
N VAL A 138 -10.38 -13.49 -3.16
CA VAL A 138 -11.77 -13.80 -2.77
C VAL A 138 -12.67 -12.58 -2.96
N LEU A 139 -12.22 -11.40 -2.54
CA LEU A 139 -12.98 -10.17 -2.72
C LEU A 139 -13.14 -9.81 -4.21
N LEU A 140 -12.09 -10.01 -5.02
CA LEU A 140 -12.19 -9.87 -6.48
C LEU A 140 -13.26 -10.80 -7.07
N ARG A 141 -13.29 -12.07 -6.68
CA ARG A 141 -14.26 -13.05 -7.18
C ARG A 141 -15.68 -12.76 -6.72
N LEU A 142 -15.88 -12.28 -5.49
CA LEU A 142 -17.20 -11.79 -5.05
C LEU A 142 -17.69 -10.61 -5.89
N VAL A 143 -16.84 -9.62 -6.16
CA VAL A 143 -17.22 -8.50 -7.04
C VAL A 143 -17.52 -9.01 -8.45
N GLN A 144 -16.73 -9.96 -8.95
CA GLN A 144 -16.96 -10.59 -10.25
C GLN A 144 -18.32 -11.30 -10.31
N LYS A 145 -18.70 -12.05 -9.26
CA LYS A 145 -19.98 -12.76 -9.16
C LYS A 145 -21.19 -11.83 -9.30
N TYR A 146 -21.11 -10.62 -8.74
CA TYR A 146 -22.22 -9.66 -8.77
C TYR A 146 -22.09 -8.61 -9.88
N PHE A 147 -21.10 -8.73 -10.77
CA PHE A 147 -20.72 -7.70 -11.74
C PHE A 147 -21.84 -7.32 -12.72
N ASP A 148 -22.75 -8.25 -13.03
CA ASP A 148 -23.91 -8.02 -13.91
C ASP A 148 -24.90 -6.98 -13.36
N ARG A 149 -24.82 -6.65 -12.06
CA ARG A 149 -25.62 -5.60 -11.41
C ARG A 149 -25.01 -4.20 -11.58
N GLY A 150 -23.87 -4.10 -12.26
CA GLY A 150 -23.03 -2.91 -12.33
C GLY A 150 -22.00 -2.86 -11.20
N LEU A 151 -20.85 -2.24 -11.46
CA LEU A 151 -19.68 -2.28 -10.58
C LEU A 151 -19.98 -1.79 -9.14
N VAL A 152 -20.71 -0.68 -9.00
CA VAL A 152 -21.01 -0.12 -7.68
C VAL A 152 -21.87 -1.08 -6.86
N GLU A 153 -22.90 -1.67 -7.47
CA GLU A 153 -23.80 -2.56 -6.73
C GLU A 153 -23.18 -3.94 -6.51
N ALA A 154 -22.30 -4.36 -7.41
CA ALA A 154 -21.46 -5.53 -7.23
C ALA A 154 -20.53 -5.38 -6.01
N VAL A 155 -19.89 -4.22 -5.86
CA VAL A 155 -19.06 -3.91 -4.68
C VAL A 155 -19.91 -3.90 -3.42
N LYS A 156 -21.06 -3.20 -3.41
CA LYS A 156 -21.96 -3.17 -2.24
C LYS A 156 -22.45 -4.55 -1.84
N GLU A 157 -22.72 -5.43 -2.80
CA GLU A 157 -23.13 -6.79 -2.50
C GLU A 157 -21.95 -7.62 -1.98
N ALA A 158 -20.80 -7.57 -2.64
CA ALA A 158 -19.59 -8.28 -2.23
C ALA A 158 -19.16 -7.96 -0.79
N VAL A 159 -19.19 -6.69 -0.38
CA VAL A 159 -18.77 -6.29 0.97
C VAL A 159 -19.69 -6.81 2.08
N LYS A 160 -20.95 -7.20 1.79
CA LYS A 160 -21.85 -7.81 2.77
C LYS A 160 -21.41 -9.23 3.18
N HIS A 161 -20.69 -9.91 2.28
CA HIS A 161 -20.27 -11.30 2.46
C HIS A 161 -18.88 -11.42 3.09
N VAL A 162 -18.19 -10.30 3.34
CA VAL A 162 -16.85 -10.31 3.94
C VAL A 162 -16.79 -9.43 5.18
N LYS A 163 -15.98 -9.86 6.14
CA LYS A 163 -15.58 -9.05 7.29
C LYS A 163 -14.09 -8.81 7.21
N GLY A 164 -13.61 -7.68 7.69
CA GLY A 164 -12.19 -7.39 7.68
C GLY A 164 -11.90 -5.90 7.63
N SER A 165 -10.64 -5.61 7.35
CA SER A 165 -10.13 -4.26 7.29
C SER A 165 -9.38 -4.10 5.97
N PHE A 166 -9.87 -3.22 5.09
CA PHE A 166 -9.38 -3.12 3.74
C PHE A 166 -9.59 -1.76 3.09
N SER A 167 -8.68 -1.44 2.16
CA SER A 167 -8.83 -0.41 1.15
C SER A 167 -8.60 -1.04 -0.21
N VAL A 168 -9.45 -0.71 -1.17
CA VAL A 168 -9.47 -1.35 -2.48
C VAL A 168 -9.56 -0.32 -3.57
N LEU A 169 -8.82 -0.54 -4.65
CA LEU A 169 -9.04 0.11 -5.94
C LEU A 169 -9.37 -0.94 -7.00
N ILE A 170 -10.42 -0.68 -7.78
CA ILE A 170 -10.85 -1.50 -8.91
C ILE A 170 -10.72 -0.67 -10.17
N LEU A 171 -10.11 -1.26 -11.20
CA LEU A 171 -10.01 -0.69 -12.54
C LEU A 171 -10.83 -1.54 -13.50
N THR A 172 -11.72 -0.92 -14.26
CA THR A 172 -12.46 -1.54 -15.36
C THR A 172 -12.26 -0.74 -16.64
N LYS A 173 -12.82 -1.20 -17.76
CA LYS A 173 -12.82 -0.43 -19.01
C LYS A 173 -13.58 0.91 -18.91
N ASP A 174 -14.51 1.03 -17.97
CA ASP A 174 -15.43 2.16 -17.85
C ASP A 174 -14.97 3.17 -16.78
N GLY A 175 -14.00 2.81 -15.94
CA GLY A 175 -13.44 3.71 -14.95
C GLY A 175 -12.74 3.03 -13.78
N MET A 176 -12.53 3.81 -12.72
CA MET A 176 -11.89 3.35 -11.49
C MET A 176 -12.83 3.57 -10.31
N VAL A 177 -12.91 2.59 -9.41
CA VAL A 177 -13.64 2.68 -8.14
C VAL A 177 -12.68 2.51 -6.98
N ALA A 178 -12.86 3.31 -5.94
CA ALA A 178 -12.09 3.27 -4.72
C ALA A 178 -13.04 3.13 -3.53
N PHE A 179 -12.80 2.18 -2.63
CA PHE A 179 -13.63 1.99 -1.44
C PHE A 179 -12.81 1.42 -0.27
N ARG A 180 -13.41 1.46 0.92
CA ARG A 180 -12.82 0.95 2.16
C ARG A 180 -13.83 0.09 2.91
N ASP A 181 -13.33 -0.64 3.90
CA ASP A 181 -14.17 -1.26 4.92
C ASP A 181 -14.91 -0.20 5.76
N ALA A 182 -16.04 -0.59 6.36
CA ALA A 182 -16.89 0.31 7.14
C ALA A 182 -16.21 0.91 8.38
N GLN A 183 -15.14 0.29 8.90
CA GLN A 183 -14.41 0.81 10.05
C GLN A 183 -13.29 1.78 9.64
N GLY A 184 -13.01 1.92 8.34
CA GLY A 184 -12.01 2.85 7.84
C GLY A 184 -10.62 2.59 8.44
N VAL A 185 -10.24 1.34 8.64
CA VAL A 185 -8.99 1.01 9.36
C VAL A 185 -7.75 1.11 8.45
N ARG A 186 -7.85 0.68 7.18
CA ARG A 186 -6.73 0.84 6.22
C ARG A 186 -6.81 2.19 5.53
N PRO A 187 -5.76 3.01 5.49
CA PRO A 187 -5.85 4.38 4.99
C PRO A 187 -6.02 4.42 3.46
N LEU A 188 -6.83 5.37 3.01
CA LEU A 188 -7.03 5.69 1.61
C LEU A 188 -7.47 7.15 1.48
N CYS A 189 -6.76 7.93 0.67
CA CYS A 189 -7.05 9.33 0.41
C CYS A 189 -7.24 9.60 -1.08
N ILE A 190 -7.91 10.72 -1.38
CA ILE A 190 -8.18 11.23 -2.72
C ILE A 190 -7.44 12.55 -2.89
N GLY A 191 -6.74 12.69 -4.01
CA GLY A 191 -6.20 13.93 -4.52
C GLY A 191 -6.62 14.20 -5.96
N LYS A 192 -6.21 15.36 -6.48
CA LYS A 192 -6.41 15.74 -7.88
C LYS A 192 -5.18 16.45 -8.45
N LEU A 193 -4.82 16.12 -9.69
CA LEU A 193 -3.80 16.86 -10.44
C LEU A 193 -4.41 18.07 -11.15
N ASP A 194 -5.59 17.88 -11.74
CA ASP A 194 -6.39 18.91 -12.38
C ASP A 194 -7.90 18.60 -12.21
N ASN A 195 -8.77 19.23 -12.98
CA ASN A 195 -10.22 19.01 -12.87
C ASN A 195 -10.70 17.68 -13.51
N GLU A 196 -9.83 17.03 -14.27
CA GLU A 196 -10.13 15.82 -15.04
C GLU A 196 -9.43 14.59 -14.47
N THR A 197 -8.42 14.80 -13.61
CA THR A 197 -7.48 13.77 -13.15
C THR A 197 -7.53 13.61 -11.64
N TYR A 198 -8.04 12.47 -11.19
CA TYR A 198 -8.19 12.09 -9.80
C TYR A 198 -7.18 11.01 -9.41
N VAL A 199 -6.72 11.06 -8.17
CA VAL A 199 -5.72 10.14 -7.62
C VAL A 199 -6.25 9.57 -6.33
N CYS A 200 -6.09 8.26 -6.11
CA CYS A 200 -6.42 7.58 -4.86
C CYS A 200 -5.19 6.83 -4.34
N CYS A 201 -4.81 7.01 -3.08
CA CYS A 201 -3.61 6.37 -2.56
C CYS A 201 -3.63 6.14 -1.05
N SER A 202 -2.81 5.20 -0.56
CA SER A 202 -2.76 4.87 0.88
C SER A 202 -2.24 5.99 1.77
N GLU A 203 -1.41 6.88 1.25
CA GLU A 203 -0.86 8.04 1.98
C GLU A 203 -0.76 9.25 1.05
N ASP A 204 -0.90 10.44 1.62
CA ASP A 204 -0.74 11.73 0.96
C ASP A 204 0.68 11.97 0.41
N ALA A 205 1.69 11.29 0.96
CA ALA A 205 3.05 11.24 0.42
C ALA A 205 3.07 10.91 -1.08
N ALA A 206 2.17 10.02 -1.55
CA ALA A 206 2.06 9.69 -2.97
C ALA A 206 1.43 10.81 -3.80
N LEU A 207 0.52 11.60 -3.22
CA LEU A 207 -0.03 12.80 -3.88
C LEU A 207 1.05 13.86 -4.04
N ASN A 208 1.80 14.12 -2.97
CA ASN A 208 2.89 15.10 -2.96
C ASN A 208 3.98 14.76 -3.98
N ALA A 209 4.32 13.48 -4.12
CA ALA A 209 5.34 13.01 -5.06
C ALA A 209 5.00 13.27 -6.54
N ILE A 210 3.70 13.39 -6.88
CA ILE A 210 3.24 13.64 -8.25
C ILE A 210 2.70 15.06 -8.43
N GLY A 211 2.74 15.90 -7.39
CA GLY A 211 2.20 17.26 -7.41
C GLY A 211 0.66 17.34 -7.34
N ALA A 212 -0.01 16.28 -6.91
CA ALA A 212 -1.46 16.28 -6.73
C ALA A 212 -1.86 17.03 -5.46
N LYS A 213 -2.94 17.80 -5.53
CA LYS A 213 -3.53 18.46 -4.36
C LYS A 213 -4.39 17.46 -3.60
N PHE A 214 -4.13 17.32 -2.30
CA PHE A 214 -5.02 16.57 -1.41
C PHE A 214 -6.44 17.16 -1.45
N VAL A 215 -7.44 16.29 -1.59
CA VAL A 215 -8.85 16.68 -1.59
C VAL A 215 -9.50 16.25 -0.28
N ARG A 216 -9.45 14.95 0.03
CA ARG A 216 -10.05 14.38 1.26
C ARG A 216 -9.61 12.93 1.45
N ASN A 217 -9.87 12.38 2.64
CA ASN A 217 -9.83 10.93 2.83
C ASN A 217 -11.04 10.24 2.18
N VAL A 218 -10.89 8.97 1.81
CA VAL A 218 -12.03 8.12 1.48
C VAL A 218 -12.67 7.73 2.81
N GLU A 219 -13.84 8.30 3.11
CA GLU A 219 -14.54 8.05 4.36
C GLU A 219 -15.54 6.91 4.17
N PRO A 220 -15.71 6.01 5.16
CA PRO A 220 -16.68 4.93 5.05
C PRO A 220 -18.12 5.49 4.95
N ASP A 221 -18.45 6.61 5.64
CA ASP A 221 -19.78 7.25 5.60
C ASP A 221 -19.76 8.74 6.02
N THR A 222 -18.62 9.40 5.85
CA THR A 222 -18.20 10.73 6.35
C THR A 222 -17.80 10.87 7.83
N THR A 223 -16.50 11.06 8.10
CA THR A 223 -15.90 11.98 9.09
C THR A 223 -14.36 11.91 9.07
N LEU A 224 -13.77 13.10 9.25
CA LEU A 224 -12.34 13.44 9.23
C LEU A 224 -11.46 12.50 10.03
N GLU A 225 -10.25 12.21 9.50
CA GLU A 225 -9.02 12.28 10.29
C GLU A 225 -7.87 12.80 9.42
N ASN A 226 -7.71 14.13 9.38
CA ASN A 226 -6.51 14.79 8.85
C ASN A 226 -5.39 14.68 9.90
N ILE A 227 -4.93 13.45 10.12
CA ILE A 227 -3.94 13.14 11.14
C ILE A 227 -2.54 13.32 10.57
N ASP A 228 -1.84 14.31 11.10
CA ASP A 228 -0.39 14.42 10.95
C ASP A 228 0.28 13.31 11.78
N VAL A 229 0.73 12.26 11.10
CA VAL A 229 1.40 11.09 11.71
C VAL A 229 2.69 11.49 12.44
N TYR A 230 3.41 12.50 11.93
CA TYR A 230 4.62 13.00 12.59
C TYR A 230 4.22 13.62 13.94
N LYS A 231 3.22 14.50 13.93
CA LYS A 231 2.71 15.16 15.14
C LYS A 231 2.22 14.15 16.18
N ILE A 232 1.46 13.12 15.79
CA ILE A 232 1.01 12.08 16.72
C ILE A 232 2.20 11.35 17.33
N ARG A 233 3.18 10.93 16.53
CA ARG A 233 4.34 10.21 17.06
C ARG A 233 5.17 11.06 18.00
N THR A 234 5.31 12.36 17.72
CA THR A 234 5.92 13.33 18.64
C THR A 234 5.13 13.43 19.94
N GLU A 235 3.80 13.53 19.87
CA GLU A 235 2.95 13.57 21.07
C GLU A 235 3.02 12.27 21.89
N SER A 236 3.07 11.11 21.23
CA SER A 236 3.31 9.82 21.90
C SER A 236 4.64 9.80 22.64
N GLY A 237 5.68 10.41 22.07
CA GLY A 237 6.98 10.57 22.72
C GLY A 237 6.91 11.40 23.99
N LYS A 238 6.15 12.50 23.99
CA LYS A 238 5.94 13.32 25.18
C LYS A 238 5.22 12.55 26.28
N ARG A 239 4.11 11.89 25.93
CA ARG A 239 3.35 11.06 26.87
C ARG A 239 4.17 9.92 27.47
N LEU A 240 5.11 9.35 26.71
CA LEU A 240 5.99 8.31 27.21
C LEU A 240 6.87 8.80 28.37
N TYR A 241 7.39 10.04 28.31
CA TYR A 241 8.14 10.62 29.43
C TYR A 241 7.23 10.89 30.63
N GLU A 242 6.03 11.42 30.41
CA GLU A 242 5.07 11.67 31.51
C GLU A 242 4.72 10.37 32.27
N GLN A 243 4.62 9.25 31.55
CA GLN A 243 4.29 7.95 32.12
C GLN A 243 5.51 7.24 32.73
N SER A 244 6.70 7.47 32.18
CA SER A 244 7.92 6.76 32.56
C SER A 244 9.14 7.68 32.41
N PRO A 245 9.31 8.66 33.32
CA PRO A 245 10.44 9.55 33.29
C PRO A 245 11.72 8.82 33.70
N VAL A 246 12.84 9.18 33.09
CA VAL A 246 14.17 8.66 33.38
C VAL A 246 15.16 9.82 33.36
N GLU A 247 16.13 9.79 34.26
CA GLU A 247 17.34 10.62 34.15
C GLU A 247 18.33 9.93 33.19
N ALA A 248 18.70 10.63 32.12
CA ALA A 248 19.67 10.16 31.14
C ALA A 248 20.39 11.36 30.51
N ASP A 249 21.55 11.10 29.93
CA ASP A 249 22.36 12.13 29.28
C ASP A 249 21.85 12.49 27.87
N VAL A 250 21.21 11.54 27.19
CA VAL A 250 20.82 11.68 25.79
C VAL A 250 19.57 10.87 25.44
N VAL A 251 18.74 11.42 24.56
CA VAL A 251 17.64 10.70 23.91
C VAL A 251 18.06 10.33 22.50
N ILE A 252 17.95 9.04 22.15
CA ILE A 252 18.20 8.56 20.79
C ILE A 252 16.93 7.95 20.19
N GLY A 253 16.74 8.15 18.90
CA GLY A 253 15.66 7.54 18.13
C GLY A 253 16.22 6.47 17.20
N VAL A 254 15.59 5.29 17.15
CA VAL A 254 15.94 4.26 16.16
C VAL A 254 15.40 4.70 14.79
N PRO A 255 16.26 4.92 13.77
CA PRO A 255 15.81 5.39 12.48
C PRO A 255 15.05 4.33 11.68
N ASP A 256 14.07 4.71 10.85
CA ASP A 256 13.61 6.08 10.61
C ASP A 256 12.36 6.40 11.46
N SER A 257 11.57 5.39 11.80
CA SER A 257 10.24 5.54 12.39
C SER A 257 10.23 6.00 13.84
N GLY A 258 11.30 5.75 14.61
CA GLY A 258 11.40 6.11 16.03
C GLY A 258 11.81 7.56 16.27
N ILE A 259 12.29 8.28 15.24
CA ILE A 259 12.81 9.65 15.36
C ILE A 259 11.76 10.62 15.90
N PRO A 260 10.52 10.71 15.37
CA PRO A 260 9.56 11.71 15.84
C PRO A 260 9.19 11.53 17.32
N SER A 261 9.12 10.28 17.81
CA SER A 261 8.84 9.99 19.22
C SER A 261 10.03 10.30 20.12
N ALA A 262 11.26 10.06 19.67
CA ALA A 262 12.46 10.49 20.40
C ALA A 262 12.53 12.02 20.52
N VAL A 263 12.22 12.74 19.44
CA VAL A 263 12.12 14.20 19.43
C VAL A 263 11.07 14.67 20.46
N GLY A 264 9.89 14.04 20.48
CA GLY A 264 8.85 14.36 21.46
C GLY A 264 9.28 14.12 22.91
N TYR A 265 9.93 12.98 23.19
CA TYR A 265 10.45 12.66 24.52
C TYR A 265 11.50 13.68 24.97
N SER A 266 12.44 14.05 24.09
CA SER A 266 13.47 15.06 24.35
C SER A 266 12.87 16.43 24.67
N GLN A 267 11.85 16.86 23.91
CA GLN A 267 11.19 18.16 24.12
C GLN A 267 10.60 18.33 25.53
N ILE A 268 9.99 17.29 26.09
CA ILE A 268 9.32 17.37 27.40
C ILE A 268 10.27 17.05 28.55
N SER A 269 11.24 16.16 28.33
CA SER A 269 12.22 15.75 29.36
C SER A 269 13.33 16.77 29.57
N GLY A 270 13.61 17.61 28.57
CA GLY A 270 14.77 18.52 28.56
C GLY A 270 16.10 17.82 28.25
N ILE A 271 16.10 16.50 28.10
CA ILE A 271 17.29 15.72 27.72
C ILE A 271 17.56 15.93 26.24
N PRO A 272 18.80 16.25 25.81
CA PRO A 272 19.10 16.51 24.40
C PRO A 272 18.88 15.28 23.53
N TYR A 273 18.31 15.49 22.33
CA TYR A 273 18.21 14.46 21.30
C TYR A 273 19.47 14.46 20.43
N GLU A 274 20.09 13.29 20.28
CA GLU A 274 21.25 13.11 19.40
C GLU A 274 20.99 12.01 18.35
N PRO A 275 21.23 12.25 17.05
CA PRO A 275 21.05 11.26 15.99
C PRO A 275 22.22 10.28 15.91
N ILE A 276 22.53 9.59 17.02
CA ILE A 276 23.69 8.69 17.16
C ILE A 276 23.55 7.43 16.29
N LEU A 277 22.34 7.01 15.95
CA LEU A 277 22.12 5.84 15.11
C LEU A 277 21.91 6.25 13.65
N VAL A 278 22.68 5.64 12.74
CA VAL A 278 22.54 5.82 11.29
C VAL A 278 22.12 4.51 10.65
N LYS A 279 21.00 4.55 9.93
CA LYS A 279 20.53 3.41 9.14
C LYS A 279 21.25 3.32 7.80
N ASN A 280 21.79 2.15 7.49
CA ASN A 280 22.35 1.85 6.18
C ASN A 280 21.22 1.76 5.14
N ARG A 281 21.15 2.76 4.24
CA ARG A 281 20.10 2.88 3.21
C ARG A 281 20.25 1.87 2.06
N TYR A 282 21.39 1.19 1.96
CA TYR A 282 21.68 0.23 0.89
C TYR A 282 21.34 -1.21 1.26
N MET A 283 20.93 -1.45 2.51
CA MET A 283 20.54 -2.76 3.00
C MET A 283 19.05 -3.03 2.77
N SER A 284 18.73 -4.06 1.99
CA SER A 284 17.38 -4.59 1.80
C SER A 284 16.94 -5.50 2.97
N ARG A 285 15.72 -6.04 2.91
CA ARG A 285 15.27 -7.04 3.89
C ARG A 285 16.20 -8.25 3.88
N SER A 286 16.41 -8.81 5.07
CA SER A 286 17.22 -10.01 5.24
C SER A 286 16.27 -11.18 5.40
N PHE A 287 16.42 -12.23 4.58
CA PHE A 287 15.72 -13.50 4.77
C PHE A 287 16.08 -14.14 6.13
N ILE A 288 15.28 -15.11 6.57
CA ILE A 288 15.43 -15.82 7.85
C ILE A 288 16.89 -16.23 8.07
N ILE A 289 17.51 -15.63 9.09
CA ILE A 289 18.91 -15.88 9.42
C ILE A 289 18.97 -16.98 10.48
N PRO A 290 19.69 -18.10 10.22
CA PRO A 290 19.58 -19.32 11.01
C PRO A 290 20.20 -19.22 12.41
N THR A 291 21.17 -18.34 12.64
CA THR A 291 21.90 -18.27 13.93
C THR A 291 21.81 -16.88 14.56
N GLN A 292 21.84 -16.85 15.90
CA GLN A 292 21.82 -15.61 16.68
C GLN A 292 23.01 -14.69 16.36
N ALA A 293 24.22 -15.26 16.23
CA ALA A 293 25.42 -14.50 15.89
C ALA A 293 25.34 -13.83 14.50
N MET A 294 24.70 -14.47 13.52
CA MET A 294 24.48 -13.88 12.20
C MET A 294 23.38 -12.81 12.24
N ARG A 295 22.36 -12.97 13.09
CA ARG A 295 21.33 -11.92 13.30
C ARG A 295 21.95 -10.64 13.85
N GLU A 296 22.81 -10.73 14.86
CA GLU A 296 23.51 -9.59 15.46
C GLU A 296 24.42 -8.87 14.44
N ARG A 297 25.16 -9.63 13.62
CA ARG A 297 25.96 -9.05 12.53
C ARG A 297 25.11 -8.28 11.52
N VAL A 298 23.93 -8.78 11.19
CA VAL A 298 23.01 -8.09 10.27
C VAL A 298 22.39 -6.84 10.89
N VAL A 299 22.14 -6.83 12.21
CA VAL A 299 21.71 -5.61 12.91
C VAL A 299 22.80 -4.53 12.82
N ASN A 300 24.06 -4.87 13.07
CA ASN A 300 25.18 -3.93 12.95
C ASN A 300 25.37 -3.40 11.53
N LEU A 301 25.11 -4.22 10.51
CA LEU A 301 25.14 -3.77 9.11
C LEU A 301 23.98 -2.81 8.76
N LYS A 302 22.84 -2.92 9.45
CA LYS A 302 21.64 -2.10 9.23
C LYS A 302 21.68 -0.79 10.01
N LEU A 303 22.16 -0.82 11.24
CA LEU A 303 22.18 0.32 12.17
C LEU A 303 23.58 0.47 12.71
N ASN A 304 24.23 1.57 12.33
CA ASN A 304 25.58 1.88 12.77
C ASN A 304 25.51 3.00 13.81
N PRO A 305 26.06 2.81 15.01
CA PRO A 305 26.27 3.91 15.93
C PRO A 305 27.38 4.83 15.40
N ILE A 306 27.18 6.13 15.53
CA ILE A 306 28.23 7.12 15.33
C ILE A 306 29.14 7.03 16.56
N ALA A 307 30.20 6.22 16.43
CA ALA A 307 31.27 6.18 17.40
C ALA A 307 32.19 7.37 17.13
N ASN A 308 32.16 8.35 18.03
CA ASN A 308 32.98 9.58 18.11
C ASN A 308 32.36 10.85 17.51
N GLN A 309 31.87 11.72 18.39
CA GLN A 309 32.11 13.16 18.35
C GLN A 309 32.83 13.57 19.63
#